data_AF-A0A1Q3H9W8-F1
#
_entry.id   AF-A0A1Q3H9W8-F1
#
_cell.length_a   1.000
_cell.length_b   1.000
_cell.length_c   1.000
_cell.angle_alpha   90.00
_cell.angle_beta   90.00
_cell.angle_gamma   90.00
#
_symmetry.space_group_name_H-M   'P 1'
#
loop_
_entity.id
_entity.type
_entity.pdbx_description
1 polymer ?
#
loop_
_entity_poly.entity_id
_entity_poly.type
_entity_poly.pdbx_seq_one_letter_code
_entity_poly.pdbx_strand_id
1 'polypeptide(L)'
;MLRRTALAAFSLSLAACTTPQHNTREVIQRADTRFFIREQCQPKSTASFSRAQVSGLDELPAALRERLLSDLPAEATGSRPFIQCQDVAARLLEDRLHALCWPEARVTWQADTSTGASASQPRLTVQLGARYQVDDIWVVQRKNATVPAARIIKAAQSALPKDRACSARTFEDIRTQVSKLGTFHRVLVVPGPPPGGEQKKVPVVVDISEKPPAPRTK
;
A
#
# COMPACT_ATOMS: atom_id res chain seq x y z
N MET A 1 -29.03 6.70 -45.64
CA MET A 1 -29.24 8.09 -45.16
C MET A 1 -29.31 8.06 -43.63
N LEU A 2 -28.32 8.68 -42.98
CA LEU A 2 -28.16 8.73 -41.52
C LEU A 2 -29.22 9.65 -40.89
N ARG A 3 -29.87 9.19 -39.81
CA ARG A 3 -30.51 10.08 -38.83
C ARG A 3 -29.58 10.22 -37.61
N ARG A 4 -28.95 11.39 -37.51
CA ARG A 4 -28.34 11.95 -36.29
C ARG A 4 -29.27 13.03 -35.76
N THR A 5 -29.66 12.96 -34.50
CA THR A 5 -30.06 14.10 -33.66
C THR A 5 -30.06 13.60 -32.21
N ALA A 6 -28.99 13.84 -31.46
CA ALA A 6 -28.80 15.00 -30.59
C ALA A 6 -29.59 14.86 -29.27
N LEU A 7 -28.99 14.21 -28.27
CA LEU A 7 -29.38 14.34 -26.87
C LEU A 7 -28.57 15.47 -26.25
N ALA A 8 -29.27 16.56 -25.94
CA ALA A 8 -28.74 17.71 -25.22
C ALA A 8 -28.40 17.30 -23.78
N ALA A 9 -27.15 17.52 -23.37
CA ALA A 9 -26.74 17.46 -21.98
C ALA A 9 -27.19 18.77 -21.31
N PHE A 10 -28.19 18.68 -20.42
CA PHE A 10 -28.55 19.76 -19.52
C PHE A 10 -27.49 19.88 -18.44
N SER A 11 -26.59 20.86 -18.58
CA SER A 11 -25.67 21.29 -17.54
C SER A 11 -26.37 22.34 -16.67
N LEU A 12 -27.06 21.89 -15.62
CA LEU A 12 -27.54 22.79 -14.56
C LEU A 12 -26.34 23.17 -13.68
N SER A 13 -25.77 24.34 -13.96
CA SER A 13 -24.81 25.00 -13.09
C SER A 13 -25.58 25.95 -12.17
N LEU A 14 -25.77 25.55 -10.91
CA LEU A 14 -26.18 26.47 -9.84
C LEU A 14 -25.03 26.56 -8.85
N ALA A 15 -24.32 27.69 -8.92
CA ALA A 15 -23.38 28.10 -7.90
C ALA A 15 -24.16 28.78 -6.77
N ALA A 16 -24.11 28.21 -5.56
CA ALA A 16 -24.24 28.93 -4.30
C ALA A 16 -23.68 28.08 -3.14
N CYS A 17 -22.64 28.64 -2.51
CA CYS A 17 -22.25 28.50 -1.10
C CYS A 17 -22.41 27.13 -0.40
N THR A 18 -21.28 26.43 -0.26
CA THR A 18 -20.72 25.84 0.98
C THR A 18 -19.80 24.71 0.53
N THR A 19 -18.51 24.82 0.80
CA THR A 19 -17.54 23.76 0.50
C THR A 19 -17.95 22.47 1.21
N PRO A 20 -18.33 21.40 0.50
CA PRO A 20 -18.49 20.13 1.14
C PRO A 20 -17.12 19.45 1.12
N GLN A 21 -16.46 19.44 2.27
CA GLN A 21 -15.28 18.61 2.55
C GLN A 21 -15.69 17.15 2.42
N HIS A 22 -15.66 16.61 1.21
CA HIS A 22 -16.08 15.25 0.94
C HIS A 22 -14.92 14.30 1.15
N ASN A 23 -15.06 13.41 2.13
CA ASN A 23 -14.41 12.10 2.05
C ASN A 23 -15.02 11.40 0.83
N THR A 24 -14.31 11.41 -0.30
CA THR A 24 -14.84 10.93 -1.56
C THR A 24 -14.41 9.48 -1.78
N ARG A 25 -15.39 8.60 -2.00
CA ARG A 25 -15.17 7.27 -2.57
C ARG A 25 -15.50 7.36 -4.05
N GLU A 26 -14.48 7.57 -4.87
CA GLU A 26 -14.64 7.66 -6.32
C GLU A 26 -14.39 6.30 -6.95
N VAL A 27 -15.35 5.82 -7.74
CA VAL A 27 -15.15 4.67 -8.62
C VAL A 27 -14.60 5.19 -9.93
N ILE A 28 -13.29 5.05 -10.12
CA ILE A 28 -12.61 5.37 -11.36
C ILE A 28 -12.79 4.19 -12.29
N GLN A 29 -13.72 4.32 -13.23
CA GLN A 29 -13.86 3.37 -14.33
C GLN A 29 -12.91 3.78 -15.47
N ARG A 30 -12.06 2.87 -15.91
CA ARG A 30 -11.38 2.99 -17.21
C ARG A 30 -12.03 2.11 -18.26
N ALA A 31 -11.74 2.42 -19.52
CA ALA A 31 -12.33 1.85 -20.74
C ALA A 31 -12.26 0.31 -20.84
N ASP A 32 -11.52 -0.35 -19.96
CA ASP A 32 -11.21 -1.77 -19.95
C ASP A 32 -11.71 -2.46 -18.67
N THR A 33 -13.05 -2.56 -18.50
CA THR A 33 -13.82 -3.39 -17.54
C THR A 33 -13.36 -3.46 -16.07
N ARG A 34 -12.35 -2.67 -15.68
CA ARG A 34 -11.74 -2.62 -14.36
C ARG A 34 -12.16 -1.34 -13.67
N PHE A 35 -12.68 -1.50 -12.46
CA PHE A 35 -13.08 -0.40 -11.59
C PHE A 35 -12.02 -0.26 -10.50
N PHE A 36 -11.48 0.95 -10.34
CA PHE A 36 -10.63 1.30 -9.21
C PHE A 36 -11.45 2.11 -8.23
N ILE A 37 -11.37 1.80 -6.95
CA ILE A 37 -12.00 2.59 -5.91
C ILE A 37 -10.92 3.45 -5.28
N ARG A 38 -11.04 4.77 -5.43
CA ARG A 38 -10.21 5.75 -4.73
C ARG A 38 -10.99 6.24 -3.51
N GLU A 39 -10.57 5.83 -2.33
CA GLU A 39 -11.09 6.33 -1.07
C GLU A 39 -10.14 7.41 -0.55
N GLN A 40 -10.64 8.64 -0.40
CA GLN A 40 -9.91 9.72 0.25
C GLN A 40 -10.59 10.04 1.56
N CYS A 41 -9.89 9.82 2.67
CA CYS A 41 -10.23 10.43 3.94
C CYS A 41 -9.33 11.67 4.14
N GLN A 42 -9.95 12.84 4.30
CA GLN A 42 -9.30 14.01 4.87
C GLN A 42 -9.82 14.17 6.30
N PRO A 43 -9.07 13.73 7.32
CA PRO A 43 -9.51 13.92 8.70
C PRO A 43 -9.58 15.43 9.00
N LYS A 44 -10.55 15.83 9.83
CA LYS A 44 -10.74 17.25 10.18
C LYS A 44 -9.56 17.84 10.96
N SER A 45 -8.73 16.97 11.53
CA SER A 45 -7.47 17.29 12.20
C SER A 45 -6.42 16.26 11.81
N THR A 46 -5.20 16.67 11.51
CA THR A 46 -4.06 15.77 11.24
C THR A 46 -3.42 15.35 12.56
N ALA A 47 -4.01 14.38 13.25
CA ALA A 47 -3.35 13.72 14.37
C ALA A 47 -2.66 12.44 13.88
N SER A 48 -1.55 12.06 14.52
CA SER A 48 -0.96 10.73 14.34
C SER A 48 -1.60 9.76 15.33
N PHE A 49 -1.79 8.50 14.92
CA PHE A 49 -2.16 7.46 15.86
C PHE A 49 -1.07 7.30 16.93
N SER A 50 -1.45 7.44 18.20
CA SER A 50 -0.58 7.13 19.32
C SER A 50 -0.56 5.62 19.60
N ARG A 51 0.48 5.14 20.27
CA ARG A 51 0.59 3.74 20.70
C ARG A 51 -0.62 3.28 21.52
N ALA A 52 -1.18 4.14 22.36
CA ALA A 52 -2.34 3.82 23.20
C ALA A 52 -3.61 3.54 22.37
N GLN A 53 -3.66 3.99 21.11
CA GLN A 53 -4.80 3.83 20.22
C GLN A 53 -4.70 2.60 19.31
N VAL A 54 -3.59 1.86 19.34
CA VAL A 54 -3.39 0.67 18.49
C VAL A 54 -2.83 -0.49 19.31
N SER A 55 -3.56 -1.60 19.38
CA SER A 55 -3.13 -2.83 20.06
C SER A 55 -2.58 -3.87 19.07
N GLY A 56 -1.76 -4.81 19.57
CA GLY A 56 -1.29 -5.96 18.78
C GLY A 56 -0.03 -5.73 17.94
N LEU A 57 0.66 -4.60 18.14
CA LEU A 57 1.96 -4.29 17.52
C LEU A 57 3.13 -4.36 18.52
N ASP A 58 2.89 -4.83 19.74
CA ASP A 58 3.86 -4.77 20.84
C ASP A 58 5.13 -5.59 20.61
N GLU A 59 5.03 -6.66 19.84
CA GLU A 59 6.14 -7.53 19.45
C GLU A 59 7.06 -6.90 18.38
N LEU A 60 6.61 -5.83 17.71
CA LEU A 60 7.40 -5.16 16.68
C LEU A 60 8.41 -4.18 17.31
N PRO A 61 9.61 -4.01 16.72
CA PRO A 61 10.55 -2.98 17.14
C PRO A 61 9.93 -1.58 17.11
N ALA A 62 10.24 -0.74 18.11
CA ALA A 62 9.64 0.59 18.28
C ALA A 62 9.74 1.45 17.01
N ALA A 63 10.92 1.53 16.40
CA ALA A 63 11.15 2.30 15.18
C ALA A 63 10.28 1.81 13.99
N LEU A 64 10.02 0.50 13.90
CA LEU A 64 9.13 -0.05 12.87
C LEU A 64 7.67 0.31 13.14
N ARG A 65 7.26 0.22 14.41
CA ARG A 65 5.91 0.58 14.86
C ARG A 65 5.59 2.04 14.57
N GLU A 66 6.49 2.96 14.92
CA GLU A 66 6.33 4.38 14.64
C GLU A 66 6.17 4.66 13.14
N ARG A 67 6.98 4.00 12.30
CA ARG A 67 6.85 4.10 10.84
C ARG A 67 5.55 3.51 10.31
N LEU A 68 5.06 2.41 10.90
CA LEU A 68 3.78 1.81 10.52
C LEU A 68 2.59 2.71 10.88
N LEU A 69 2.70 3.48 11.96
CA LEU A 69 1.66 4.39 12.44
C LEU A 69 1.74 5.80 11.84
N SER A 70 2.89 6.18 11.24
CA SER A 70 3.06 7.49 10.62
C SER A 70 2.10 7.69 9.45
N ASP A 71 1.56 8.88 9.28
CA ASP A 71 0.71 9.25 8.14
C ASP A 71 -0.58 8.41 8.00
N LEU A 72 -0.96 7.64 9.04
CA LEU A 72 -2.30 7.05 9.10
C LEU A 72 -3.31 8.17 9.38
N PRO A 73 -4.46 8.20 8.69
CA PRO A 73 -5.47 9.22 8.91
C PRO A 73 -6.10 9.02 10.30
N ALA A 74 -5.67 9.82 11.27
CA ALA A 74 -6.24 9.81 12.62
C ALA A 74 -7.01 11.11 12.88
N GLU A 75 -8.22 10.96 13.41
CA GLU A 75 -8.94 12.09 14.01
C GLU A 75 -8.33 12.46 15.36
N ALA A 76 -8.33 13.75 15.69
CA ALA A 76 -7.86 14.23 16.99
C ALA A 76 -8.54 13.52 18.16
N THR A 77 -7.77 13.33 19.24
CA THR A 77 -8.28 12.82 20.52
C THR A 77 -9.44 13.72 21.00
N GLY A 78 -10.59 13.11 21.32
CA GLY A 78 -11.81 13.83 21.73
C GLY A 78 -12.79 14.17 20.60
N SER A 79 -12.41 14.03 19.32
CA SER A 79 -13.32 14.18 18.18
C SER A 79 -14.16 12.92 17.95
N ARG A 80 -15.41 13.10 17.50
CA ARG A 80 -16.29 11.99 17.09
C ARG A 80 -15.63 11.24 15.92
N PRO A 81 -15.33 9.93 16.04
CA PRO A 81 -14.62 9.21 14.99
C PRO A 81 -15.49 9.12 13.74
N PHE A 82 -14.92 9.53 12.61
CA PHE A 82 -15.55 9.31 11.32
C PHE A 82 -15.26 7.90 10.85
N ILE A 83 -16.31 7.07 10.74
CA ILE A 83 -16.25 5.64 10.42
C ILE A 83 -15.35 5.37 9.20
N GLN A 84 -15.54 6.13 8.12
CA GLN A 84 -14.77 5.96 6.88
C GLN A 84 -13.26 6.17 7.07
N CYS A 85 -12.86 7.06 7.98
CA CYS A 85 -11.44 7.31 8.25
C CYS A 85 -10.80 6.19 9.06
N GLN A 86 -11.56 5.55 9.96
CA GLN A 86 -11.09 4.37 10.70
C GLN A 86 -10.95 3.15 9.77
N ASP A 87 -11.91 2.94 8.87
CA ASP A 87 -11.81 1.91 7.82
C ASP A 87 -10.57 2.11 6.95
N VAL A 88 -10.33 3.34 6.48
CA VAL A 88 -9.15 3.67 5.66
C VAL A 88 -7.86 3.47 6.45
N ALA A 89 -7.80 3.91 7.72
CA ALA A 89 -6.62 3.71 8.57
C ALA A 89 -6.34 2.21 8.80
N ALA A 90 -7.36 1.41 9.05
CA ALA A 90 -7.23 -0.04 9.23
C ALA A 90 -6.69 -0.72 7.97
N ARG A 91 -7.28 -0.42 6.80
CA ARG A 91 -6.82 -0.96 5.50
C ARG A 91 -5.40 -0.56 5.17
N LEU A 92 -5.04 0.72 5.36
CA LEU A 92 -3.67 1.19 5.11
C LEU A 92 -2.65 0.51 6.02
N LEU A 93 -2.99 0.29 7.30
CA LEU A 93 -2.12 -0.41 8.23
C LEU A 93 -2.00 -1.90 7.85
N GLU A 94 -3.09 -2.56 7.44
CA GLU A 94 -3.09 -3.94 6.95
C GLU A 94 -2.21 -4.06 5.69
N ASP A 95 -2.39 -3.19 4.70
CA ASP A 95 -1.59 -3.15 3.46
C ASP A 95 -0.10 -2.97 3.76
N ARG A 96 0.25 -2.10 4.71
CA ARG A 96 1.64 -1.88 5.15
C ARG A 96 2.23 -3.14 5.79
N LEU A 97 1.46 -3.86 6.61
CA LEU A 97 1.90 -5.11 7.23
C LEU A 97 2.08 -6.21 6.18
N HIS A 98 1.17 -6.30 5.21
CA HIS A 98 1.28 -7.23 4.08
C HIS A 98 2.52 -6.93 3.24
N ALA A 99 2.79 -5.65 2.98
CA ALA A 99 4.00 -5.19 2.31
C ALA A 99 5.29 -5.50 3.08
N LEU A 100 5.20 -5.86 4.36
CA LEU A 100 6.31 -6.29 5.20
C LEU A 100 6.29 -7.79 5.52
N CYS A 101 5.54 -8.56 4.72
CA CYS A 101 5.48 -10.02 4.77
C CYS A 101 4.75 -10.61 5.98
N TRP A 102 3.76 -9.88 6.49
CA TRP A 102 2.70 -10.45 7.31
C TRP A 102 1.41 -10.57 6.48
N PRO A 103 1.29 -11.52 5.55
CA PRO A 103 0.13 -11.62 4.66
C PRO A 103 -1.16 -12.04 5.40
N GLU A 104 -1.01 -12.65 6.57
CA GLU A 104 -2.11 -13.03 7.46
C GLU A 104 -2.52 -11.89 8.40
N ALA A 105 -1.83 -10.74 8.35
CA ALA A 105 -2.17 -9.64 9.23
C ALA A 105 -3.60 -9.16 8.96
N ARG A 106 -4.34 -8.95 10.04
CA ARG A 106 -5.70 -8.39 10.02
C ARG A 106 -5.76 -7.18 10.92
N VAL A 107 -6.34 -6.10 10.41
CA VAL A 107 -6.56 -4.89 11.20
C VAL A 107 -8.06 -4.61 11.28
N THR A 108 -8.55 -4.58 12.51
CA THR A 108 -9.95 -4.25 12.81
C THR A 108 -10.01 -2.96 13.60
N TRP A 109 -11.12 -2.24 13.51
CA TRP A 109 -11.37 -1.05 14.30
C TRP A 109 -12.69 -1.21 15.06
N GLN A 110 -12.78 -0.56 16.21
CA GLN A 110 -14.00 -0.54 17.00
C GLN A 110 -14.54 0.89 17.06
N ALA A 111 -15.81 1.06 16.69
CA ALA A 111 -16.54 2.30 16.92
C ALA A 111 -16.81 2.40 18.42
N ASP A 112 -16.19 3.38 19.07
CA ASP A 112 -16.50 3.69 20.46
C ASP A 112 -17.95 4.19 20.52
N THR A 113 -18.88 3.32 20.89
CA THR A 113 -20.32 3.63 21.04
C THR A 113 -20.63 4.20 22.43
N SER A 114 -19.63 4.33 23.30
CA SER A 114 -19.78 4.85 24.65
C SER A 114 -19.92 6.38 24.63
N THR A 115 -21.05 6.88 25.13
CA THR A 115 -21.33 8.31 25.34
C THR A 115 -20.51 8.93 26.48
N GLY A 116 -19.70 8.13 27.18
CA GLY A 116 -18.69 8.58 28.13
C GLY A 116 -17.32 8.26 27.58
N ALA A 117 -16.56 9.28 27.20
CA ALA A 117 -15.20 9.14 26.66
C ALA A 117 -14.28 8.41 27.66
N SER A 118 -14.20 7.08 27.55
CA SER A 118 -13.11 6.35 28.17
C SER A 118 -11.94 6.40 27.20
N ALA A 119 -10.98 7.30 27.48
CA ALA A 119 -9.79 7.55 26.68
C ALA A 119 -8.81 6.35 26.57
N SER A 120 -9.26 5.13 26.89
CA SER A 120 -8.41 3.98 27.16
C SER A 120 -8.61 2.79 26.22
N GLN A 121 -9.55 2.85 25.27
CA GLN A 121 -9.77 1.73 24.33
C GLN A 121 -8.98 1.94 23.02
N PRO A 122 -8.25 0.91 22.54
CA PRO A 122 -7.54 0.99 21.29
C PRO A 122 -8.54 1.14 20.14
N ARG A 123 -8.36 2.17 19.31
CA ARG A 123 -9.19 2.42 18.13
C ARG A 123 -8.96 1.38 17.04
N LEU A 124 -7.73 0.86 16.93
CA LEU A 124 -7.35 -0.20 16.01
C LEU A 124 -6.81 -1.41 16.79
N THR A 125 -7.21 -2.61 16.38
CA THR A 125 -6.69 -3.88 16.89
C THR A 125 -6.05 -4.66 15.75
N VAL A 126 -4.77 -4.99 15.91
CA VAL A 126 -3.98 -5.73 14.93
C VAL A 126 -3.80 -7.18 15.38
N GLN A 127 -4.04 -8.11 14.48
CA GLN A 127 -3.62 -9.52 14.61
C GLN A 127 -2.53 -9.75 13.57
N LEU A 128 -1.27 -9.90 13.99
CA LEU A 128 -0.13 -9.97 13.06
C LEU A 128 -0.08 -11.26 12.24
N GLY A 129 -0.51 -12.39 12.82
CA GLY A 129 -0.35 -13.71 12.19
C GLY A 129 1.13 -14.12 12.04
N ALA A 130 1.40 -15.09 11.17
CA ALA A 130 2.76 -15.53 10.93
C ALA A 130 3.52 -14.58 9.99
N ARG A 131 4.80 -14.35 10.30
CA ARG A 131 5.72 -13.69 9.37
C ARG A 131 6.26 -14.68 8.35
N TYR A 132 6.20 -14.32 7.08
CA TYR A 132 6.64 -15.18 5.98
C TYR A 132 8.12 -14.99 5.67
N GLN A 133 8.76 -15.99 5.08
CA GLN A 133 10.13 -15.94 4.57
C GLN A 133 10.13 -15.69 3.05
N VAL A 134 11.24 -15.17 2.52
CA VAL A 134 11.42 -15.03 1.07
C VAL A 134 11.69 -16.38 0.43
N ASP A 135 10.95 -16.70 -0.63
CA ASP A 135 11.09 -17.96 -1.37
C ASP A 135 11.77 -17.76 -2.73
N ASP A 136 10.98 -17.47 -3.77
CA ASP A 136 11.46 -17.21 -5.12
C ASP A 136 11.57 -15.71 -5.43
N ILE A 137 12.33 -15.38 -6.47
CA ILE A 137 12.44 -14.01 -6.99
C ILE A 137 11.89 -13.98 -8.42
N TRP A 138 10.83 -13.20 -8.61
CA TRP A 138 10.21 -12.98 -9.91
C TRP A 138 10.59 -11.60 -10.43
N VAL A 139 10.99 -11.53 -11.70
CA VAL A 139 11.39 -10.27 -12.32
C VAL A 139 10.36 -9.88 -13.37
N VAL A 140 9.82 -8.68 -13.23
CA VAL A 140 8.92 -8.07 -14.22
C VAL A 140 9.71 -7.00 -14.96
N GLN A 141 9.86 -7.18 -16.28
CA GLN A 141 10.57 -6.23 -17.15
C GLN A 141 9.72 -5.88 -18.38
N ARG A 142 10.01 -4.72 -18.98
CA ARG A 142 9.41 -4.33 -20.26
C ARG A 142 10.01 -5.11 -21.43
N LYS A 143 9.30 -5.15 -22.56
CA LYS A 143 9.84 -5.68 -23.83
C LYS A 143 11.09 -4.86 -24.22
N ASN A 144 12.18 -5.53 -24.60
CA ASN A 144 13.50 -4.95 -24.91
C ASN A 144 14.34 -4.50 -23.69
N ALA A 145 14.24 -5.18 -22.55
CA ALA A 145 15.14 -4.96 -21.43
C ALA A 145 16.61 -5.25 -21.82
N THR A 146 17.50 -4.33 -21.46
CA THR A 146 18.95 -4.42 -21.67
C THR A 146 19.59 -5.34 -20.64
N VAL A 147 19.12 -5.32 -19.39
CA VAL A 147 19.64 -6.17 -18.32
C VAL A 147 18.84 -7.48 -18.28
N PRO A 148 19.47 -8.65 -18.51
CA PRO A 148 18.76 -9.92 -18.48
C PRO A 148 18.17 -10.22 -17.11
N ALA A 149 16.93 -10.72 -17.05
CA ALA A 149 16.25 -11.11 -15.81
C ALA A 149 17.11 -12.02 -14.91
N ALA A 150 17.83 -12.99 -15.49
CA ALA A 150 18.70 -13.90 -14.74
C ALA A 150 19.80 -13.16 -13.95
N ARG A 151 20.34 -12.05 -14.47
CA ARG A 151 21.33 -11.22 -13.74
C ARG A 151 20.68 -10.50 -12.56
N ILE A 152 19.46 -10.00 -12.74
CA ILE A 152 18.69 -9.35 -11.68
C ILE A 152 18.34 -10.35 -10.57
N ILE A 153 17.88 -11.55 -10.94
CA ILE A 153 17.59 -12.63 -9.97
C ILE A 153 18.84 -12.93 -9.15
N LYS A 154 20.00 -13.12 -9.80
CA LYS A 154 21.26 -13.40 -9.10
C LYS A 154 21.68 -12.27 -8.16
N ALA A 155 21.53 -11.01 -8.58
CA ALA A 155 21.83 -9.86 -7.73
C ALA A 155 20.88 -9.78 -6.53
N ALA A 156 19.59 -9.96 -6.75
CA ALA A 156 18.59 -9.97 -5.69
C ALA A 156 18.84 -11.12 -4.69
N GLN A 157 19.14 -12.33 -5.17
CA GLN A 157 19.51 -13.47 -4.33
C GLN A 157 20.76 -13.18 -3.48
N SER A 158 21.76 -12.49 -4.05
CA SER A 158 22.98 -12.12 -3.30
C SER A 158 22.75 -11.13 -2.16
N ALA A 159 21.61 -10.41 -2.18
CA ALA A 159 21.23 -9.48 -1.13
C ALA A 159 20.35 -10.12 -0.05
N LEU A 160 19.93 -11.37 -0.23
CA LEU A 160 19.10 -12.06 0.77
C LEU A 160 19.94 -12.45 1.99
N PRO A 161 19.40 -12.28 3.22
CA PRO A 161 20.03 -12.83 4.41
C PRO A 161 19.95 -14.36 4.39
N LYS A 162 20.84 -15.03 5.17
CA LYS A 162 20.94 -16.49 5.20
C LYS A 162 19.64 -17.19 5.64
N ASP A 163 18.91 -16.56 6.54
CA ASP A 163 17.62 -17.03 7.07
C ASP A 163 16.43 -16.65 6.15
N ARG A 164 16.69 -15.93 5.06
CA ARG A 164 15.70 -15.41 4.12
C ARG A 164 14.57 -14.63 4.81
N ALA A 165 14.89 -13.93 5.90
CA ALA A 165 13.92 -13.09 6.59
C ALA A 165 13.29 -12.07 5.63
N CYS A 166 11.97 -12.03 5.59
CA CYS A 166 11.21 -11.10 4.75
C CYS A 166 10.96 -9.82 5.54
N SER A 167 11.63 -8.73 5.16
CA SER A 167 11.65 -7.48 5.90
C SER A 167 11.82 -6.28 4.98
N ALA A 168 11.44 -5.09 5.46
CA ALA A 168 11.73 -3.83 4.77
C ALA A 168 13.22 -3.71 4.41
N ARG A 169 14.10 -4.13 5.34
CA ARG A 169 15.54 -4.08 5.12
C ARG A 169 15.97 -5.00 3.98
N THR A 170 15.44 -6.21 3.95
CA THR A 170 15.68 -7.19 2.88
C THR A 170 15.30 -6.62 1.51
N PHE A 171 14.15 -5.94 1.41
CA PHE A 171 13.71 -5.33 0.15
C PHE A 171 14.57 -4.14 -0.28
N GLU A 172 15.01 -3.31 0.65
CA GLU A 172 15.94 -2.21 0.37
C GLU A 172 17.33 -2.72 -0.05
N ASP A 173 17.83 -3.80 0.57
CA ASP A 173 19.09 -4.42 0.20
C ASP A 173 19.01 -5.04 -1.21
N ILE A 174 17.91 -5.74 -1.53
CA ILE A 174 17.64 -6.25 -2.89
C ILE A 174 17.59 -5.08 -3.88
N ARG A 175 16.81 -4.04 -3.60
CA ARG A 175 16.66 -2.86 -4.46
C ARG A 175 18.02 -2.22 -4.73
N THR A 176 18.83 -2.04 -3.69
CA THR A 176 20.17 -1.44 -3.77
C THR A 176 21.07 -2.29 -4.66
N GLN A 177 21.07 -3.61 -4.48
CA GLN A 177 21.92 -4.50 -5.24
C GLN A 177 21.51 -4.62 -6.72
N VAL A 178 20.20 -4.67 -6.99
CA VAL A 178 19.66 -4.63 -8.35
C VAL A 178 19.99 -3.32 -9.03
N SER A 179 19.87 -2.19 -8.33
CA SER A 179 20.14 -0.85 -8.89
C SER A 179 21.59 -0.66 -9.35
N LYS A 180 22.55 -1.46 -8.83
CA LYS A 180 23.95 -1.44 -9.29
C LYS A 180 24.15 -2.07 -10.67
N LEU A 181 23.18 -2.83 -11.18
CA LEU A 181 23.31 -3.54 -12.46
C LEU A 181 23.14 -2.66 -13.70
N GLY A 182 22.58 -1.45 -13.55
CA GLY A 182 22.31 -0.59 -14.69
C GLY A 182 21.57 0.69 -14.31
N THR A 183 21.31 1.52 -15.32
CA THR A 183 20.55 2.76 -15.14
C THR A 183 19.06 2.49 -15.34
N PHE A 184 18.40 2.15 -14.23
CA PHE A 184 16.96 1.96 -14.21
C PHE A 184 16.26 3.30 -13.96
N HIS A 185 15.13 3.52 -14.64
CA HIS A 185 14.21 4.60 -14.29
C HIS A 185 13.46 4.28 -12.98
N ARG A 186 13.14 3.00 -12.76
CA ARG A 186 12.44 2.51 -11.57
C ARG A 186 12.89 1.10 -11.23
N VAL A 187 13.12 0.87 -9.93
CA VAL A 187 13.29 -0.45 -9.33
C VAL A 187 12.33 -0.52 -8.16
N LEU A 188 11.27 -1.32 -8.28
CA LEU A 188 10.32 -1.60 -7.22
C LEU A 188 10.53 -3.05 -6.75
N VAL A 189 10.63 -3.24 -5.44
CA VAL A 189 10.74 -4.54 -4.80
C VAL A 189 9.60 -4.68 -3.82
N VAL A 190 8.74 -5.67 -4.02
CA VAL A 190 7.55 -5.91 -3.21
C VAL A 190 7.35 -7.41 -2.98
N PRO A 191 6.70 -7.82 -1.89
CA PRO A 191 6.25 -9.21 -1.78
C PRO A 191 5.22 -9.49 -2.88
N GLY A 192 5.33 -10.66 -3.49
CA GLY A 192 4.32 -11.21 -4.38
C GLY A 192 3.17 -11.84 -3.59
N PRO A 193 2.16 -12.38 -4.29
CA PRO A 193 1.10 -13.12 -3.62
C PRO A 193 1.68 -14.35 -2.91
N PRO A 194 1.26 -14.68 -1.69
CA PRO A 194 1.65 -15.93 -1.05
C PRO A 194 1.16 -17.11 -1.93
N PRO A 195 1.94 -18.19 -2.08
CA PRO A 195 1.62 -19.29 -2.98
C PRO A 195 0.41 -20.14 -2.57
N GLY A 196 -0.30 -19.77 -1.50
CA GLY A 196 -1.40 -20.55 -0.92
C GLY A 196 -0.88 -21.77 -0.14
N GLY A 197 -1.68 -22.25 0.82
CA GLY A 197 -1.31 -23.39 1.68
C GLY A 197 -0.51 -23.02 2.93
N GLU A 198 -0.05 -24.03 3.66
CA GLU A 198 0.62 -23.89 4.98
C GLU A 198 2.06 -23.34 4.91
N GLN A 199 2.59 -23.11 3.71
CA GLN A 199 3.96 -22.64 3.54
C GLN A 199 4.06 -21.15 3.88
N LYS A 200 4.76 -20.82 4.97
CA LYS A 200 5.06 -19.45 5.43
C LYS A 200 6.14 -18.79 4.58
N LYS A 201 5.89 -18.75 3.27
CA LYS A 201 6.85 -18.37 2.23
C LYS A 201 6.17 -17.46 1.22
N VAL A 202 6.88 -16.42 0.76
CA VAL A 202 6.35 -15.46 -0.20
C VAL A 202 7.39 -15.21 -1.30
N PRO A 203 7.01 -15.22 -2.59
CA PRO A 203 7.89 -14.78 -3.64
C PRO A 203 8.15 -13.27 -3.52
N VAL A 204 9.29 -12.80 -3.99
CA VAL A 204 9.61 -11.38 -4.11
C VAL A 204 9.51 -10.98 -5.56
N VAL A 205 8.73 -9.93 -5.84
CA VAL A 205 8.58 -9.37 -7.18
C VAL A 205 9.48 -8.15 -7.31
N VAL A 206 10.36 -8.19 -8.31
CA VAL A 206 11.24 -7.11 -8.71
C VAL A 206 10.73 -6.53 -10.03
N ASP A 207 10.02 -5.41 -9.96
CA ASP A 207 9.50 -4.68 -11.13
C ASP A 207 10.49 -3.59 -11.53
N ILE A 208 10.96 -3.69 -12.78
CA ILE A 208 12.01 -2.84 -13.33
C ILE A 208 11.52 -2.13 -14.57
N SER A 209 11.76 -0.82 -14.61
CA SER A 209 11.65 -0.01 -15.80
C SER A 209 13.02 0.55 -16.17
N GLU A 210 13.52 0.19 -17.34
CA GLU A 210 14.74 0.76 -17.91
C GLU A 210 14.45 2.06 -18.66
N LYS A 211 15.47 2.93 -18.78
CA LYS A 211 15.42 4.07 -19.68
C LYS A 211 15.47 3.55 -21.13
N PRO A 212 14.63 4.04 -22.05
CA PRO A 212 14.75 3.67 -23.46
C PRO A 212 16.17 3.95 -23.95
N PRO A 213 16.81 3.02 -24.68
CA PRO A 213 18.07 3.34 -25.34
C PRO A 213 17.84 4.55 -26.26
N ALA A 214 18.80 5.48 -26.29
CA ALA A 214 18.73 6.62 -27.19
C ALA A 214 18.51 6.12 -28.63
N PRO A 215 17.64 6.77 -29.43
CA PRO A 215 17.44 6.37 -30.81
C PRO A 215 18.79 6.37 -31.52
N ARG A 216 19.14 5.25 -32.15
CA ARG A 216 20.30 5.20 -33.03
C ARG A 216 19.98 6.08 -34.23
N THR A 217 20.57 7.27 -34.29
CA THR A 217 20.63 8.06 -35.52
C THR A 217 21.34 7.20 -36.56
N LYS A 218 20.59 6.82 -37.61
CA LYS A 218 21.15 6.28 -38.85
C LYS A 218 21.54 7.43 -39.75
#